data_AF-A0A953UQS8-F1
#
_entry.id   AF-A0A953UQS8-F1
#
_cell.length_a   1.000
_cell.length_b   1.000
_cell.length_c   1.000
_cell.angle_alpha   90.00
_cell.angle_beta   90.00
_cell.angle_gamma   90.00
#
_symmetry.space_group_name_H-M   'P 1'
#
loop_
_entity.id
_entity.type
_entity.pdbx_description
1 polymer ?
#
loop_
_entity_poly.entity_id
_entity_poly.type
_entity_poly.pdbx_seq_one_letter_code
_entity_poly.pdbx_strand_id
1 'polypeptide(L)'
;MGPDLTKAYSKLGPQGLNSALETLFFPAMTPLFAYRPLTDEERRNLAAFLQSVDRQQPGTPTWAIAAIALAIVLMLIAVTGIAGRQRIQSVRRALLERVRVQTVAKI
;
A
#
# COMPACT_ATOMS: atom_id res chain seq x y z
N MET A 1 28.28 13.88 8.77
CA MET A 1 27.35 12.75 8.59
C MET A 1 26.75 12.87 7.19
N GLY A 2 26.88 11.84 6.35
CA GLY A 2 26.36 11.87 4.98
C GLY A 2 24.86 11.57 4.91
N PRO A 3 24.17 11.94 3.81
CA PRO A 3 22.76 11.64 3.61
C PRO A 3 22.51 10.14 3.36
N ASP A 4 21.31 9.67 3.67
CA ASP A 4 20.86 8.33 3.32
C ASP A 4 20.67 8.18 1.80
N LEU A 5 21.33 7.18 1.22
CA LEU A 5 21.33 6.87 -0.21
C LEU A 5 20.31 5.81 -0.61
N THR A 6 19.55 5.24 0.34
CA THR A 6 18.58 4.17 0.07
C THR A 6 17.56 4.55 -1.01
N LYS A 7 17.18 5.83 -1.08
CA LYS A 7 16.26 6.37 -2.10
C LYS A 7 16.92 7.26 -3.15
N ALA A 8 18.25 7.19 -3.28
CA ALA A 8 18.99 8.04 -4.20
C ALA A 8 18.64 7.77 -5.67
N TYR A 9 18.42 6.50 -6.04
CA TYR A 9 18.05 6.13 -7.40
C TYR A 9 16.69 6.72 -7.82
N SER A 10 15.66 6.60 -6.98
CA SER A 10 14.35 7.21 -7.25
C SER A 10 14.38 8.75 -7.22
N LYS A 11 15.24 9.37 -6.39
CA LYS A 11 15.34 10.82 -6.28
C LYS A 11 16.05 11.48 -7.47
N LEU A 12 17.16 10.91 -7.92
CA LEU A 12 17.97 11.48 -9.01
C LEU A 12 17.58 10.93 -10.38
N GLY A 13 16.92 9.78 -10.42
CA GLY A 13 16.66 9.04 -11.65
C GLY A 13 17.94 8.44 -12.26
N PRO A 14 17.80 7.64 -13.35
CA PRO A 14 18.92 6.89 -13.91
C PRO A 14 20.04 7.80 -14.45
N GLN A 15 19.66 8.84 -15.19
CA GLN A 15 20.61 9.78 -15.81
C GLN A 15 21.27 10.70 -14.77
N GLY A 16 20.48 11.20 -13.81
CA GLY A 16 20.99 12.04 -12.74
C GLY A 16 21.96 11.30 -11.82
N LEU A 17 21.67 10.03 -11.52
CA LEU A 17 22.58 9.19 -10.72
C LEU A 17 23.90 8.92 -11.47
N ASN A 18 23.84 8.59 -12.76
CA ASN A 18 25.06 8.38 -13.55
C ASN A 18 25.91 9.64 -13.64
N SER A 19 25.29 10.79 -13.90
CA SER A 19 26.00 12.07 -13.95
C SER A 19 26.62 12.43 -12.59
N ALA A 20 25.91 12.19 -11.49
CA ALA A 20 26.41 12.41 -10.14
C ALA A 20 27.60 11.50 -9.79
N LEU A 21 27.58 10.23 -10.21
CA LEU A 21 28.69 9.29 -10.03
C LEU A 21 29.88 9.57 -10.95
N GLU A 22 29.64 10.20 -12.10
CA GLU A 22 30.70 10.62 -13.04
C GLU A 22 31.49 11.82 -12.54
N THR A 23 30.76 12.84 -12.11
CA THR A 23 31.33 14.16 -11.83
C THR A 23 31.65 14.34 -10.35
N LEU A 24 30.97 13.60 -9.46
CA LEU A 24 31.11 13.69 -8.00
C LEU A 24 31.14 15.16 -7.52
N PHE A 25 30.26 15.99 -8.08
CA PHE A 25 30.20 17.44 -7.85
C PHE A 25 29.86 17.83 -6.41
N PHE A 26 29.66 16.86 -5.51
CA PHE A 26 29.40 17.09 -4.10
C PHE A 26 30.70 17.53 -3.40
N PRO A 27 30.75 18.72 -2.78
CA PRO A 27 31.98 19.26 -2.19
C PRO A 27 32.65 18.33 -1.15
N ALA A 28 31.85 17.51 -0.46
CA ALA A 28 32.35 16.55 0.51
C ALA A 28 32.99 15.30 -0.14
N MET A 29 32.61 14.94 -1.38
CA MET A 29 33.11 13.76 -2.09
C MET A 29 34.27 14.10 -3.03
N THR A 30 34.29 15.30 -3.61
CA THR A 30 35.33 15.73 -4.55
C THR A 30 36.76 15.50 -4.05
N PRO A 31 37.17 15.91 -2.83
CA PRO A 31 38.52 15.65 -2.35
C PRO A 31 38.83 14.17 -2.08
N LEU A 32 37.81 13.35 -1.79
CA LEU A 32 37.97 11.92 -1.51
C LEU A 32 38.30 11.12 -2.79
N PHE A 33 37.74 11.54 -3.92
CA PHE A 33 37.93 10.88 -5.22
C PHE A 33 38.92 11.61 -6.14
N ALA A 34 39.59 12.66 -5.65
CA ALA A 34 40.54 13.45 -6.43
C ALA A 34 41.73 12.63 -6.96
N TYR A 35 42.24 11.69 -6.15
CA TYR A 35 43.39 10.85 -6.52
C TYR A 35 43.00 9.54 -7.19
N ARG A 36 41.78 9.07 -6.98
CA ARG A 36 41.26 7.81 -7.53
C ARG A 36 39.79 8.02 -7.93
N PRO A 37 39.53 8.57 -9.13
CA PRO A 37 38.17 8.70 -9.63
C PRO A 37 37.54 7.32 -9.83
N LEU A 38 36.21 7.24 -9.78
CA LEU A 38 35.53 5.99 -10.07
C LEU A 38 35.74 5.58 -11.53
N THR A 39 36.06 4.32 -11.72
CA THR A 39 36.07 3.71 -13.05
C THR A 39 34.66 3.51 -13.59
N ASP A 40 34.53 3.34 -14.90
CA ASP A 40 33.23 3.08 -15.55
C ASP A 40 32.54 1.82 -15.02
N GLU A 41 33.32 0.79 -14.69
CA GLU A 41 32.79 -0.43 -14.08
C GLU A 41 32.29 -0.20 -12.67
N GLU A 42 33.06 0.49 -11.83
CA GLU A 42 32.64 0.82 -10.46
C GLU A 42 31.37 1.67 -10.48
N ARG A 43 31.25 2.66 -11.39
CA ARG A 43 30.03 3.47 -11.55
C ARG A 43 28.82 2.63 -11.91
N ARG A 44 28.95 1.73 -12.89
CA ARG A 44 27.84 0.83 -13.31
C ARG A 44 27.40 -0.08 -12.18
N ASN A 45 28.36 -0.67 -11.45
CA ASN A 45 28.06 -1.56 -10.32
C ASN A 45 27.38 -0.81 -9.17
N LEU A 46 27.84 0.40 -8.84
CA LEU A 46 27.20 1.26 -7.83
C LEU A 46 25.80 1.68 -8.26
N ALA A 47 25.60 2.08 -9.51
CA ALA A 47 24.28 2.45 -10.02
C ALA A 47 23.30 1.27 -9.94
N ALA A 48 23.74 0.07 -10.31
CA ALA A 48 22.94 -1.15 -10.20
C ALA A 48 22.62 -1.52 -8.75
N PHE A 49 23.60 -1.38 -7.84
CA PHE A 49 23.38 -1.61 -6.42
C PHE A 49 22.36 -0.62 -5.84
N LEU A 50 22.52 0.69 -6.11
CA LEU A 50 21.60 1.72 -5.64
C LEU A 50 20.19 1.53 -6.20
N GLN A 51 20.06 1.08 -7.44
CA GLN A 51 18.77 0.68 -8.02
C GLN A 51 18.13 -0.49 -7.28
N SER A 52 18.93 -1.50 -6.89
CA SER A 52 18.44 -2.69 -6.21
C SER A 52 17.88 -2.37 -4.82
N VAL A 53 18.60 -1.58 -4.02
CA VAL A 53 18.20 -1.21 -2.65
C VAL A 53 17.00 -0.27 -2.63
N ASP A 54 16.88 0.60 -3.64
CA ASP A 54 15.74 1.50 -3.79
C ASP A 54 14.42 0.72 -3.98
N ARG A 55 14.47 -0.38 -4.74
CA ARG A 55 13.35 -1.32 -4.94
C ARG A 55 13.06 -2.20 -3.73
N GLN A 56 14.07 -2.42 -2.88
CA GLN A 56 14.00 -3.38 -1.79
C GLN A 56 13.20 -2.88 -0.58
N GLN A 57 12.89 -1.59 -0.51
CA GLN A 57 11.99 -1.08 0.51
C GLN A 57 10.55 -1.38 0.08
N PRO A 58 9.83 -2.29 0.76
CA PRO A 58 8.42 -2.52 0.47
C PRO A 58 7.70 -1.21 0.80
N GLY A 59 7.36 -0.45 -0.23
CA GLY A 59 6.33 0.57 -0.09
C GLY A 59 5.11 -0.17 0.41
N THR A 60 4.69 0.10 1.65
CA THR A 60 3.47 -0.48 2.21
C THR A 60 2.38 -0.29 1.15
N PRO A 61 1.77 -1.35 0.61
CA PRO A 61 0.86 -1.22 -0.52
C PRO A 61 -0.45 -0.62 -0.01
N THR A 62 -0.46 0.69 0.19
CA THR A 62 -1.54 1.46 0.81
C THR A 62 -2.86 1.22 0.09
N TRP A 63 -2.81 1.09 -1.24
CA TRP A 63 -3.98 0.78 -2.07
C TRP A 63 -4.53 -0.63 -1.80
N ALA A 64 -3.67 -1.63 -1.60
CA ALA A 64 -4.08 -3.01 -1.33
C ALA A 64 -4.71 -3.11 0.06
N ILE A 65 -4.14 -2.42 1.05
CA ILE A 65 -4.70 -2.31 2.40
C ILE A 65 -6.06 -1.62 2.36
N ALA A 66 -6.18 -0.51 1.62
CA ALA A 66 -7.44 0.19 1.46
C ALA A 66 -8.52 -0.67 0.78
N ALA A 67 -8.14 -1.44 -0.26
CA ALA A 67 -9.05 -2.35 -0.95
C ALA A 67 -9.55 -3.48 -0.03
N ILE A 68 -8.66 -4.08 0.76
CA ILE A 68 -9.02 -5.11 1.75
C ILE A 68 -9.94 -4.53 2.82
N ALA A 69 -9.62 -3.35 3.35
CA ALA A 69 -10.46 -2.68 4.34
C ALA A 69 -11.88 -2.41 3.80
N LEU A 70 -11.97 -1.90 2.57
CA LEU A 70 -13.26 -1.66 1.91
C LEU A 70 -14.05 -2.95 1.71
N ALA A 71 -13.40 -4.03 1.27
CA ALA A 71 -14.04 -5.34 1.07
C ALA A 71 -14.62 -5.89 2.38
N ILE A 72 -13.89 -5.78 3.50
CA ILE A 72 -14.35 -6.22 4.82
C ILE A 72 -15.56 -5.39 5.27
N VAL A 73 -15.52 -4.07 5.12
CA VAL A 73 -16.65 -3.19 5.48
C VAL A 73 -17.90 -3.56 4.69
N LEU A 74 -17.78 -3.74 3.37
CA LEU A 74 -18.90 -4.14 2.52
C LEU A 74 -19.46 -5.51 2.91
N MET A 75 -18.59 -6.46 3.25
CA MET A 75 -19.00 -7.79 3.73
C MET A 75 -19.81 -7.70 5.03
N LEU A 76 -19.38 -6.90 6.00
CA LEU A 76 -20.10 -6.72 7.26
C LEU A 76 -21.47 -6.05 7.05
N ILE A 77 -21.55 -5.03 6.18
CA ILE A 77 -22.82 -4.38 5.82
C ILE A 77 -23.76 -5.38 5.15
N ALA A 78 -23.26 -6.22 4.24
CA ALA A 78 -24.07 -7.22 3.57
C ALA A 78 -24.64 -8.25 4.57
N VAL A 79 -23.79 -8.79 5.46
CA VAL A 79 -24.21 -9.77 6.47
C VAL A 79 -25.26 -9.19 7.41
N THR A 80 -25.02 -8.01 7.96
CA THR A 80 -25.95 -7.35 8.90
C THR A 80 -27.26 -6.94 8.21
N GLY A 81 -27.20 -6.44 6.97
CA GLY A 81 -28.37 -6.08 6.18
C GLY A 81 -29.25 -7.29 5.83
N ILE A 82 -28.65 -8.41 5.42
CA ILE A 82 -29.37 -9.64 5.09
C ILE A 82 -30.01 -10.24 6.36
N ALA A 83 -29.23 -10.38 7.44
CA ALA A 83 -29.74 -10.91 8.70
C ALA A 83 -30.86 -10.04 9.29
N GLY A 84 -30.71 -8.71 9.23
CA GLY A 84 -31.75 -7.77 9.67
C GLY A 84 -33.05 -7.91 8.89
N ARG A 85 -32.98 -8.03 7.56
CA ARG A 85 -34.17 -8.23 6.71
C ARG A 85 -34.88 -9.55 6.99
N GLN A 86 -34.14 -10.64 7.16
CA GLN A 86 -34.71 -11.95 7.50
C GLN A 86 -35.41 -11.92 8.87
N ARG A 87 -34.80 -11.24 9.86
CA ARG A 87 -35.38 -11.13 11.20
C ARG A 87 -36.71 -10.38 11.20
N ILE A 88 -36.81 -9.26 10.49
CA ILE A 88 -38.05 -8.47 10.42
C ILE A 88 -39.18 -9.27 9.74
N GLN A 89 -38.87 -10.04 8.69
CA GLN A 89 -39.86 -10.87 8.01
C GLN A 89 -40.37 -12.01 8.90
N SER A 90 -39.49 -12.64 9.70
CA SER A 90 -39.89 -13.69 10.64
C SER A 90 -40.86 -13.19 11.72
N VAL A 91 -40.58 -12.01 12.30
CA VAL A 91 -41.45 -11.38 13.31
C VAL A 91 -42.80 -10.99 12.68
N ARG A 92 -42.79 -10.42 11.47
CA ARG A 92 -44.03 -10.07 10.76
C ARG A 92 -44.92 -11.29 10.54
N ARG A 93 -44.35 -12.42 10.11
CA ARG A 93 -45.10 -13.68 9.94
C ARG A 93 -45.67 -14.18 11.26
N ALA A 94 -44.87 -14.18 12.33
CA ALA A 94 -45.32 -14.60 13.66
C ALA A 94 -46.44 -13.71 14.22
N LEU A 95 -46.41 -12.40 13.96
CA LEU A 95 -47.49 -11.48 14.36
C LEU A 95 -48.77 -11.69 13.56
N LEU A 96 -48.67 -11.88 12.24
CA LEU A 96 -49.83 -12.14 11.38
C LEU A 96 -50.50 -13.48 11.71
N GLU A 97 -49.72 -14.49 12.08
CA GLU A 97 -50.22 -15.78 12.52
C GLU A 97 -50.99 -15.68 13.84
N ARG A 98 -50.47 -14.91 14.82
CA ARG A 98 -51.19 -14.60 16.07
C ARG A 98 -52.51 -13.88 15.82
N VAL A 99 -52.52 -12.86 14.94
CA VAL A 99 -53.76 -12.15 14.59
C VAL A 99 -54.77 -13.10 13.93
N ARG A 100 -54.31 -13.97 13.03
CA ARG A 100 -55.19 -14.95 12.36
C ARG A 100 -55.82 -15.94 13.34
N VAL A 101 -55.04 -16.50 14.26
CA VAL A 101 -55.54 -17.42 15.29
C VAL A 101 -56.55 -16.72 16.21
N GLN A 102 -56.30 -15.46 16.55
CA GLN A 102 -57.19 -14.68 17.41
C GLN A 102 -58.51 -14.32 16.72
N THR A 103 -58.52 -14.07 15.41
CA THR A 103 -59.75 -13.85 14.64
C THR A 103 -60.58 -15.12 14.50
N VAL A 104 -59.95 -16.28 14.29
CA VAL A 104 -60.66 -17.57 14.18
C VAL A 104 -61.25 -18.02 15.52
N ALA A 105 -60.58 -17.74 16.65
CA ALA A 105 -61.11 -18.06 17.97
C ALA A 105 -62.27 -17.16 18.44
N LYS A 106 -62.58 -16.10 17.68
CA LYS A 106 -63.62 -15.11 18.01
C LYS A 106 -64.91 -15.26 17.19
N ILE A 107 -64.98 -16.29 16.33
CA ILE A 107 -66.15 -16.70 15.55
C ILE A 107 -66.67 -17.99 16.18
#